data_AF-A0A3R9Y9T4-F1
#
_entry.id   AF-A0A3R9Y9T4-F1
#
_cell.length_a   1.000
_cell.length_b   1.000
_cell.length_c   1.000
_cell.angle_alpha   90.00
_cell.angle_beta   90.00
_cell.angle_gamma   90.00
#
_symmetry.space_group_name_H-M   'P 1'
#
loop_
_entity.id
_entity.type
_entity.pdbx_description
1 polymer ?
#
loop_
_entity_poly.entity_id
_entity_poly.type
_entity_poly.pdbx_seq_one_letter_code
_entity_poly.pdbx_strand_id
1 'polypeptide(L)'
;MPSILAVATMLALAGCAGMSIDDAVPAGARSSASAPVVGTGPSAPRQTGEFPNLNIVPKPATAQFTDAETSATTSELRLAQERARRTVQSLSAPGEGERLRVLGNTHGAAVLGEIEAR
;
A
#
# COMPACT_ATOMS: atom_id res chain seq x y z
N MET A 1 42.44 6.37 11.66
CA MET A 1 41.33 7.28 11.29
C MET A 1 41.08 7.14 9.80
N PRO A 2 40.22 6.19 9.44
CA PRO A 2 39.01 6.50 8.64
C PRO A 2 37.83 5.72 9.28
N SER A 3 36.56 6.11 9.25
CA SER A 3 35.73 6.53 8.14
C SER A 3 34.44 7.07 8.76
N ILE A 4 34.17 8.38 8.66
CA ILE A 4 32.90 8.99 9.13
C ILE A 4 31.80 8.86 8.05
N LEU A 5 32.03 8.09 6.99
CA LEU A 5 31.15 8.04 5.82
C LEU A 5 30.28 6.77 5.79
N ALA A 6 29.36 6.59 6.74
CA ALA A 6 28.39 5.49 6.67
C ALA A 6 27.08 5.70 7.47
N VAL A 7 26.67 6.94 7.76
CA VAL A 7 25.49 7.19 8.61
C VAL A 7 24.20 7.51 7.82
N ALA A 8 24.25 7.72 6.50
CA ALA A 8 23.11 8.31 5.79
C ALA A 8 22.20 7.34 5.01
N THR A 9 22.40 6.02 5.05
CA THR A 9 21.75 5.09 4.10
C THR A 9 20.74 4.09 4.71
N MET A 10 20.30 4.27 5.95
CA MET A 10 19.41 3.32 6.66
C MET A 10 18.03 3.90 7.03
N LEU A 11 17.54 4.93 6.33
CA LEU A 11 16.27 5.61 6.68
C LEU A 11 15.16 5.47 5.61
N ALA A 12 15.15 4.40 4.82
CA ALA A 12 14.22 4.31 3.67
C ALA A 12 13.31 3.07 3.61
N LEU A 13 13.31 2.16 4.60
CA LEU A 13 12.53 0.91 4.50
C LEU A 13 11.41 0.71 5.54
N ALA A 14 11.12 1.68 6.41
CA ALA A 14 10.14 1.52 7.50
C ALA A 14 8.67 1.77 7.10
N GLY A 15 8.33 1.89 5.81
CA GLY A 15 7.03 2.41 5.37
C GLY A 15 5.91 1.40 5.07
N CYS A 16 6.19 0.10 4.97
CA CYS A 16 5.24 -0.82 4.29
C CYS A 16 4.37 -1.73 5.17
N ALA A 17 4.45 -1.67 6.51
CA ALA A 17 3.77 -2.66 7.36
C ALA A 17 2.74 -2.12 8.36
N GLY A 18 2.52 -0.79 8.46
CA GLY A 18 1.75 -0.23 9.59
C GLY A 18 0.63 0.75 9.26
N MET A 19 0.53 1.26 8.03
CA MET A 19 -0.49 2.26 7.72
C MET A 19 -1.77 1.58 7.23
N SER A 20 -2.82 1.60 8.06
CA SER A 20 -4.17 1.47 7.53
C SER A 20 -4.40 2.62 6.56
N ILE A 21 -5.06 2.36 5.42
CA ILE A 21 -5.35 3.38 4.39
C ILE A 21 -5.97 4.64 5.02
N ASP A 22 -6.76 4.47 6.07
CA ASP A 22 -7.39 5.56 6.80
C ASP A 22 -6.37 6.57 7.38
N ASP A 23 -5.22 6.10 7.89
CA ASP A 23 -4.20 6.92 8.57
C ASP A 23 -3.24 7.63 7.59
N ALA A 24 -3.09 7.10 6.37
CA ALA A 24 -2.31 7.72 5.30
C ALA A 24 -3.10 8.78 4.52
N VAL A 25 -4.41 8.87 4.74
CA VAL A 25 -5.27 9.87 4.09
C VAL A 25 -5.19 11.16 4.90
N PRO A 26 -4.55 12.23 4.39
CA PRO A 26 -4.51 13.51 5.10
C PRO A 26 -5.93 13.96 5.43
N ALA A 27 -6.17 14.56 6.61
CA ALA A 27 -7.51 14.86 7.11
C ALA A 27 -8.41 15.62 6.11
N GLY A 28 -7.82 16.38 5.18
CA GLY A 28 -8.54 17.06 4.09
C GLY A 28 -9.12 16.15 2.99
N ALA A 29 -8.67 14.89 2.89
CA ALA A 29 -9.15 13.90 1.94
C ALA A 29 -10.25 12.98 2.51
N ARG A 30 -10.55 13.06 3.82
CA ARG A 30 -11.70 12.38 4.45
C ARG A 30 -13.04 13.10 4.22
N SER A 31 -13.00 14.35 3.74
CA SER A 31 -14.17 15.08 3.29
C SER A 31 -14.55 14.62 1.88
N SER A 32 -15.38 13.57 1.80
CA SER A 32 -16.02 13.20 0.53
C SER A 32 -17.01 14.28 0.10
N ALA A 33 -16.57 15.12 -0.82
CA ALA A 33 -17.43 15.69 -1.85
C ALA A 33 -16.70 15.51 -3.19
N SER A 34 -17.15 14.52 -3.96
CA SER A 34 -16.62 14.15 -5.27
C SER A 34 -16.48 15.36 -6.21
N ALA A 35 -15.26 15.64 -6.64
CA ALA A 35 -14.98 16.52 -7.77
C ALA A 35 -14.03 15.79 -8.74
N PRO A 36 -14.32 15.73 -10.05
CA PRO A 36 -13.46 15.03 -11.00
C PRO A 36 -12.17 15.83 -11.25
N VAL A 37 -11.03 15.17 -11.21
CA VAL A 37 -9.72 15.74 -11.53
C VAL A 37 -9.53 15.68 -13.03
N VAL A 38 -9.61 16.81 -13.73
CA VAL A 38 -8.96 16.96 -15.04
C VAL A 38 -7.51 17.36 -14.77
N GLY A 39 -6.62 16.39 -14.88
CA GLY A 39 -5.19 16.55 -14.66
C GLY A 39 -4.50 15.23 -14.91
N THR A 40 -3.87 15.10 -16.07
CA THR A 40 -3.06 13.96 -16.50
C THR A 40 -1.94 13.69 -15.49
N GLY A 41 -2.13 12.72 -14.59
CA GLY A 41 -1.12 12.25 -13.66
C GLY A 41 -0.94 13.07 -12.37
N PRO A 42 -0.28 12.51 -11.34
CA PRO A 42 -0.27 13.00 -9.95
C PRO A 42 0.48 14.33 -9.71
N SER A 43 0.92 15.04 -10.75
CA SER A 43 1.68 16.28 -10.62
C SER A 43 1.52 17.22 -11.82
N ALA A 44 0.34 17.26 -12.44
CA ALA A 44 -0.01 18.36 -13.34
C ALA A 44 -0.63 19.53 -12.52
N PRO A 45 -0.11 20.77 -12.62
CA PRO A 45 -0.74 21.92 -11.98
C PRO A 45 -2.14 22.09 -12.56
N ARG A 46 -3.14 21.93 -11.69
CA ARG A 46 -4.56 22.05 -12.05
C ARG A 46 -4.78 23.46 -12.58
N GLN A 47 -5.35 23.58 -13.77
CA GLN A 47 -5.92 24.84 -14.23
C GLN A 47 -7.01 25.24 -13.24
N THR A 48 -6.69 26.08 -12.25
CA THR A 48 -7.57 26.45 -11.13
C THR A 48 -8.66 27.45 -11.53
N GLY A 49 -8.83 27.72 -12.82
CA GLY A 49 -9.80 28.66 -13.37
C GLY A 49 -11.08 28.02 -13.93
N GLU A 50 -10.99 26.79 -14.46
CA GLU A 50 -12.16 26.07 -14.99
C GLU A 50 -12.50 24.87 -14.09
N PHE A 51 -13.65 24.96 -13.41
CA PHE A 51 -14.23 23.79 -12.76
C PHE A 51 -14.82 22.85 -13.81
N PRO A 52 -14.62 21.52 -13.69
CA PRO A 52 -15.28 20.57 -14.55
C PRO A 52 -16.80 20.66 -14.36
N ASN A 53 -17.54 20.68 -15.46
CA ASN A 53 -19.00 20.72 -15.42
C ASN A 53 -19.54 19.41 -14.80
N LEU A 54 -20.02 19.49 -13.57
CA LEU A 54 -20.57 18.37 -12.80
C LEU A 54 -21.86 17.79 -13.41
N ASN A 55 -22.50 18.50 -14.33
CA ASN A 55 -23.68 18.00 -15.05
C ASN A 55 -23.31 17.00 -16.17
N ILE A 56 -22.03 16.80 -16.46
CA ILE A 56 -21.56 15.82 -17.44
C ILE A 56 -21.30 14.51 -16.72
N VAL A 57 -22.00 13.44 -17.13
CA VAL A 57 -21.76 12.09 -16.60
C VAL A 57 -20.31 11.67 -16.88
N PRO A 58 -19.53 11.29 -15.86
CA PRO A 58 -18.17 10.81 -16.05
C PRO A 58 -18.14 9.62 -17.01
N LYS A 59 -17.35 9.71 -18.07
CA LYS A 59 -17.10 8.59 -18.97
C LYS A 59 -15.90 7.79 -18.43
N PRO A 60 -16.04 6.48 -18.22
CA PRO A 60 -14.90 5.68 -17.77
C PRO A 60 -13.81 5.70 -18.84
N ALA A 61 -12.55 5.79 -18.40
CA ALA A 61 -11.40 5.82 -19.29
C ALA A 61 -11.13 4.46 -19.96
N THR A 62 -11.69 3.38 -19.41
CA THR A 62 -11.55 2.00 -19.89
C THR A 62 -12.88 1.27 -19.80
N ALA A 63 -13.03 0.18 -20.55
CA ALA A 63 -14.13 -0.76 -20.33
C ALA A 63 -14.05 -1.31 -18.90
N GLN A 64 -15.19 -1.39 -18.22
CA GLN A 64 -15.30 -2.04 -16.91
C GLN A 64 -15.48 -3.55 -17.12
N PHE A 65 -14.98 -4.36 -16.18
CA PHE A 65 -15.24 -5.79 -16.19
C PHE A 65 -16.74 -6.05 -15.99
N THR A 66 -17.26 -7.01 -16.75
CA THR A 66 -18.54 -7.63 -16.45
C THR A 66 -18.43 -8.49 -15.17
N ASP A 67 -19.57 -8.86 -14.58
CA ASP A 67 -19.59 -9.75 -13.41
C ASP A 67 -18.93 -11.10 -13.70
N ALA A 68 -19.17 -11.63 -14.92
CA ALA A 68 -18.57 -12.87 -15.37
C ALA A 68 -17.03 -12.77 -15.46
N GLU A 69 -16.52 -11.71 -16.10
CA GLU A 69 -15.08 -11.47 -16.18
C GLU A 69 -14.46 -11.25 -14.80
N THR A 70 -15.11 -10.49 -13.93
CA THR A 70 -14.66 -10.27 -12.54
C THR A 70 -14.52 -11.60 -11.80
N SER A 71 -15.51 -12.47 -11.92
CA SER A 71 -15.48 -13.79 -11.27
C SER A 71 -14.35 -14.67 -11.83
N ALA A 72 -14.15 -14.65 -13.16
CA ALA A 72 -13.11 -15.40 -13.83
C ALA A 72 -11.72 -14.92 -13.42
N THR A 73 -11.44 -13.61 -13.52
CA THR A 73 -10.16 -13.01 -13.12
C THR A 73 -9.89 -13.23 -11.63
N THR A 74 -10.91 -13.11 -10.76
CA THR A 74 -10.74 -13.38 -9.33
C THR A 74 -10.37 -14.84 -9.07
N SER A 75 -11.00 -15.78 -9.79
CA SER A 75 -10.67 -17.21 -9.65
C SER A 75 -9.24 -17.50 -10.11
N GLU A 76 -8.80 -16.90 -11.21
CA GLU A 76 -7.44 -17.03 -11.72
C GLU A 76 -6.40 -16.48 -10.74
N LEU A 77 -6.65 -15.30 -10.19
CA LEU A 77 -5.78 -14.68 -9.20
C LEU A 77 -5.67 -15.53 -7.93
N ARG A 78 -6.78 -16.11 -7.45
CA ARG A 78 -6.73 -17.04 -6.31
C ARG A 78 -5.86 -18.26 -6.59
N LEU A 79 -6.01 -18.87 -7.76
CA LEU A 79 -5.17 -20.01 -8.16
C LEU A 79 -3.68 -19.61 -8.26
N ALA A 80 -3.39 -18.44 -8.84
CA ALA A 80 -2.02 -17.91 -8.89
C ALA A 80 -1.45 -17.67 -7.49
N GLN A 81 -2.24 -17.10 -6.58
CA GLN A 81 -1.86 -16.88 -5.19
C GLN A 81 -1.57 -18.19 -4.47
N GLU A 82 -2.41 -19.21 -4.63
CA GLU A 82 -2.19 -20.53 -4.03
C GLU A 82 -0.89 -21.17 -4.53
N ARG A 83 -0.63 -21.10 -5.84
CA ARG A 83 0.63 -21.60 -6.41
C ARG A 83 1.83 -20.88 -5.81
N ALA A 84 1.79 -19.55 -5.74
CA ALA A 84 2.86 -18.75 -5.14
C ALA A 84 3.09 -19.12 -3.66
N ARG A 85 2.02 -19.31 -2.88
CA ARG A 85 2.12 -19.72 -1.47
C ARG A 85 2.77 -21.09 -1.32
N ARG A 86 2.42 -22.07 -2.16
CA ARG A 86 3.05 -23.39 -2.16
C ARG A 86 4.54 -23.30 -2.49
N THR A 87 4.91 -22.48 -3.48
CA THR A 87 6.32 -22.25 -3.82
C THR A 87 7.08 -21.67 -2.62
N VAL A 88 6.55 -20.63 -1.98
CA VAL A 88 7.19 -20.03 -0.79
C VAL A 88 7.30 -21.04 0.36
N GLN A 89 6.24 -21.83 0.62
CA GLN A 89 6.27 -22.87 1.64
C GLN A 89 7.34 -23.94 1.34
N SER A 90 7.51 -24.33 0.08
CA SER A 90 8.52 -25.32 -0.30
C SER A 90 9.97 -24.83 -0.13
N LEU A 91 10.19 -23.52 -0.18
CA LEU A 91 11.51 -22.90 -0.05
C LEU A 91 11.84 -22.48 1.38
N SER A 92 10.83 -22.41 2.26
CA SER A 92 10.99 -21.93 3.63
C SER A 92 11.34 -23.08 4.59
N ALA A 93 12.16 -22.80 5.60
CA ALA A 93 12.38 -23.75 6.68
C ALA A 93 11.08 -24.05 7.43
N PRO A 94 10.88 -25.28 7.95
CA PRO A 94 9.70 -25.61 8.76
C PRO A 94 9.56 -24.63 9.93
N GLY A 95 8.37 -24.04 10.10
CA GLY A 95 8.08 -23.11 11.19
C GLY A 95 8.56 -21.67 11.00
N GLU A 96 9.31 -21.35 9.93
CA GLU A 96 9.82 -19.98 9.71
C GLU A 96 8.70 -18.95 9.53
N GLY A 97 7.60 -19.32 8.87
CA GLY A 97 6.44 -18.44 8.72
C GLY A 97 5.80 -18.05 10.06
N GLU A 98 5.73 -18.98 11.01
CA GLU A 98 5.19 -18.71 12.35
C GLU A 98 6.15 -17.83 13.15
N ARG A 99 7.45 -18.12 13.08
CA ARG A 99 8.50 -17.30 13.71
C ARG A 99 8.47 -15.86 13.22
N LEU A 100 8.38 -15.64 11.90
CA LEU A 100 8.28 -14.30 11.31
C LEU A 100 7.00 -13.58 11.74
N ARG A 101 5.89 -14.31 11.88
CA ARG A 101 4.61 -13.74 12.34
C ARG A 101 4.70 -13.30 13.80
N VAL A 102 5.25 -14.13 14.68
CA VAL A 102 5.51 -13.78 16.08
C VAL A 102 6.44 -12.57 16.16
N LEU A 103 7.52 -12.56 15.37
CA LEU A 103 8.44 -11.43 15.32
C LEU A 103 7.75 -10.14 14.89
N GLY A 104 6.98 -10.16 13.79
CA GLY A 104 6.24 -9.00 13.31
C GLY A 104 5.25 -8.45 14.34
N ASN A 105 4.62 -9.33 15.13
CA ASN A 105 3.65 -8.95 16.15
C ASN A 105 4.30 -8.41 17.44
N THR A 106 5.50 -8.89 17.79
CA THR A 106 6.11 -8.59 19.10
C THR A 106 7.24 -7.56 19.04
N HIS A 107 7.86 -7.38 17.87
CA HIS A 107 9.07 -6.55 17.75
C HIS A 107 8.83 -5.09 18.14
N GLY A 108 7.73 -4.47 17.70
CA GLY A 108 7.43 -3.07 18.03
C GLY A 108 7.29 -2.81 19.53
N ALA A 109 6.56 -3.69 20.24
CA ALA A 109 6.38 -3.59 21.69
C ALA A 109 7.70 -3.81 22.43
N ALA A 110 8.53 -4.75 21.97
CA ALA A 110 9.85 -4.99 22.55
C ALA A 110 10.77 -3.75 22.42
N VAL A 111 10.77 -3.09 21.26
CA VAL A 111 11.57 -1.87 21.02
C VAL A 111 11.08 -0.71 21.88
N LEU A 112 9.77 -0.53 22.01
CA LEU A 112 9.22 0.54 22.87
C LEU A 112 9.60 0.35 24.34
N GLY A 113 9.52 -0.89 24.85
CA GLY A 113 9.94 -1.18 26.22
C GLY A 113 11.41 -0.87 26.49
N GLU A 114 12.31 -1.09 25.52
CA GLU A 114 13.73 -0.76 25.64
C GLU A 114 13.98 0.76 25.66
N ILE A 115 13.16 1.54 24.94
CA ILE A 115 13.24 3.01 24.94
C ILE A 115 12.71 3.60 26.26
N GLU A 116 11.60 3.08 26.78
CA GLU A 116 10.96 3.57 28.00
C GLU A 116 11.69 3.18 29.29
N ALA A 117 12.49 2.11 29.25
CA ALA A 117 13.30 1.66 30.40
C ALA A 117 14.59 2.47 30.62
N ARG A 118 14.79 3.54 29.86
CA ARG A 118 15.93 4.45 29.94
C ARG A 118 15.53 5.80 30.54
#